data_AF-A0A498JT03-F1
#
_entry.id   AF-A0A498JT03-F1
#
_cell.length_a   1.000
_cell.length_b   1.000
_cell.length_c   1.000
_cell.angle_alpha   90.00
_cell.angle_beta   90.00
_cell.angle_gamma   90.00
#
_symmetry.space_group_name_H-M   'P 1'
#
loop_
_entity.id
_entity.type
_entity.pdbx_description
1 polymer ?
#
loop_
_entity_poly.entity_id
_entity_poly.type
_entity_poly.pdbx_seq_one_letter_code
_entity_poly.pdbx_strand_id
1 'polypeptide(L)' 'MLVEKGRITKLTGVASKEVFVWISVCEIYFDDLSSDKLTFKVPASLTATFPASAFKDEVEKDDSEH' A
#
# COMPACT_ATOMS: atom_id res chain seq x y z
N MET A 1 -5.28 -8.37 11.28
CA MET A 1 -4.32 -7.37 10.80
C MET A 1 -3.25 -7.15 11.87
N LEU A 2 -1.99 -7.31 11.51
CA LEU A 2 -0.83 -6.95 12.33
C LEU A 2 -0.10 -5.81 11.63
N VAL A 3 0.31 -4.81 12.40
CA VAL A 3 0.97 -3.61 11.91
C VAL A 3 2.31 -3.47 12.62
N GLU A 4 3.36 -3.41 11.83
CA GLU A 4 4.74 -3.19 12.25
C GLU A 4 5.27 -1.96 11.51
N LYS A 5 6.38 -1.39 12.00
CA LYS A 5 6.98 -0.23 11.33
C LYS A 5 7.40 -0.62 9.91
N GLY A 6 6.74 -0.01 8.92
CA GLY A 6 7.00 -0.26 7.51
C GLY A 6 6.40 -1.57 6.96
N ARG A 7 5.52 -2.27 7.71
CA ARG A 7 4.90 -3.52 7.24
C ARG A 7 3.53 -3.75 7.86
N ILE A 8 2.59 -4.20 7.03
CA ILE A 8 1.24 -4.62 7.40
C ILE A 8 1.06 -6.06 6.93
N THR A 9 0.64 -6.96 7.81
CA THR A 9 0.35 -8.36 7.49
C THR A 9 -1.06 -8.74 7.91
N LYS A 10 -1.62 -9.78 7.27
CA LYS A 10 -3.02 -10.20 7.47
C LYS A 10 -4.00 -9.05 7.25
N LEU A 11 -3.79 -8.29 6.18
CA LEU A 11 -4.72 -7.25 5.75
C LEU A 11 -6.02 -7.91 5.28
N THR A 12 -7.15 -7.35 5.72
CA THR A 12 -8.50 -7.85 5.41
C THR A 12 -9.38 -6.69 5.02
N GLY A 13 -10.28 -6.86 4.05
CA GLY A 13 -11.16 -5.80 3.56
C GLY A 13 -10.57 -4.92 2.45
N VAL A 14 -9.31 -5.16 2.06
CA VAL A 14 -8.66 -4.52 0.91
C VAL A 14 -8.48 -5.55 -0.20
N ALA A 15 -8.97 -5.23 -1.40
CA ALA A 15 -8.81 -6.06 -2.59
C ALA A 15 -8.47 -5.20 -3.80
N SER A 16 -7.60 -5.74 -4.65
CA SER A 16 -7.23 -5.16 -5.95
C SER A 16 -8.08 -5.79 -7.05
N LYS A 17 -8.50 -4.96 -8.02
CA LYS A 17 -9.23 -5.43 -9.20
C LYS A 17 -8.27 -5.62 -10.36
N GLU A 18 -7.89 -6.86 -10.63
CA GLU A 18 -7.04 -7.22 -11.76
C GLU A 18 -7.87 -7.96 -12.80
N VAL A 19 -7.98 -7.40 -14.01
CA VAL A 19 -8.61 -8.03 -15.19
C VAL A 19 -9.89 -8.82 -14.83
N PHE A 20 -10.86 -8.13 -14.22
CA PHE A 20 -12.17 -8.65 -13.78
C PHE A 20 -12.18 -9.56 -12.53
N VAL A 21 -11.04 -9.88 -11.94
CA VAL A 21 -10.94 -10.65 -10.69
C VAL A 21 -10.68 -9.70 -9.51
N TRP A 22 -11.33 -9.98 -8.39
CA TRP A 22 -11.04 -9.31 -7.11
C TRP A 22 -10.07 -10.16 -6.31
N ILE A 23 -8.84 -9.68 -6.17
CA ILE A 23 -7.79 -10.39 -5.45
C ILE A 23 -7.56 -9.65 -4.13
N SER A 24 -7.71 -10.36 -3.01
CA SER A 24 -7.49 -9.77 -1.69
C SER A 24 -6.01 -9.47 -1.47
N VAL A 25 -5.68 -8.31 -0.91
CA VAL A 25 -4.31 -7.98 -0.52
C VAL A 25 -4.05 -8.55 0.87
N CYS A 26 -2.97 -9.32 1.04
CA CYS A 26 -2.66 -10.00 2.29
C CYS A 26 -1.55 -9.31 3.09
N GLU A 27 -0.55 -8.76 2.40
CA GLU A 27 0.58 -8.08 3.02
C GLU A 27 0.94 -6.81 2.24
N ILE A 28 1.37 -5.78 2.96
CA ILE A 28 1.92 -4.55 2.40
C ILE A 28 3.21 -4.26 3.16
N TYR A 29 4.30 -3.96 2.48
CA TYR A 29 5.56 -3.64 3.15
C TYR A 29 6.39 -2.68 2.33
N PHE A 30 7.25 -1.92 3.01
CA PHE A 30 8.32 -1.18 2.38
C PHE A 30 9.50 -2.11 2.17
N ASP A 31 10.07 -2.09 0.96
CA ASP A 31 11.23 -2.94 0.62
C ASP A 31 12.45 -2.59 1.50
N ASP A 32 12.58 -1.30 1.82
CA ASP A 32 13.59 -0.75 2.72
C ASP A 32 12.96 0.36 3.56
N LEU A 33 13.36 0.52 4.83
CA LEU A 33 12.81 1.55 5.72
C LEU A 33 13.12 2.98 5.27
N SER A 34 14.13 3.14 4.43
CA SER A 34 14.54 4.40 3.79
C SER A 34 14.05 4.54 2.35
N SER A 35 13.37 3.52 1.82
CA SER A 35 12.95 3.45 0.42
C SER A 35 11.49 3.87 0.29
N ASP A 36 11.19 4.75 -0.66
CA ASP A 36 9.82 5.14 -1.02
C ASP A 36 9.12 4.07 -1.88
N LYS A 37 9.47 2.78 -1.74
CA LYS A 37 8.90 1.68 -2.53
C LYS A 37 7.99 0.83 -1.65
N LEU A 38 6.71 0.85 -1.98
CA LEU A 38 5.66 0.11 -1.30
C LEU A 38 5.29 -1.13 -2.13
N THR A 39 5.44 -2.31 -1.55
CA THR A 39 5.10 -3.59 -2.18
C THR A 39 3.84 -4.18 -1.56
N PHE A 40 2.88 -4.51 -2.42
CA PHE A 40 1.64 -5.19 -2.10
C PHE A 40 1.76 -6.64 -2.51
N LYS A 41 1.36 -7.54 -1.63
CA LYS A 41 1.39 -8.97 -1.87
C LYS A 41 -0.01 -9.55 -1.78
N VAL A 42 -0.35 -10.32 -2.79
CA VAL A 42 -1.64 -11.00 -2.90
C VAL A 42 -1.43 -12.52 -2.82
N PRO A 43 -2.51 -13.31 -2.58
CA PRO A 43 -2.47 -14.76 -2.70
C PRO A 43 -1.91 -15.20 -4.07
N ALA A 44 -1.25 -16.36 -4.11
CA ALA A 44 -0.55 -16.90 -5.28
C ALA A 44 0.83 -16.26 -5.60
N SER A 45 1.50 -15.69 -4.61
CA SER A 45 2.88 -15.17 -4.71
C SER A 45 3.05 -14.04 -5.73
N LEU A 46 1.96 -13.39 -6.13
CA LEU A 46 2.01 -12.19 -6.93
C LEU A 46 2.29 -10.98 -6.02
N THR A 47 3.15 -10.10 -6.50
CA THR A 47 3.52 -8.86 -5.82
C THR A 47 3.49 -7.71 -6.80
N ALA A 48 2.97 -6.57 -6.35
CA ALA A 48 3.01 -5.33 -7.11
C ALA A 48 3.72 -4.25 -6.28
N THR A 49 4.70 -3.57 -6.88
CA THR A 49 5.48 -2.52 -6.21
C THR A 49 5.17 -1.18 -6.84
N PHE A 50 4.93 -0.19 -5.99
CA PHE A 50 4.57 1.16 -6.38
C PHE A 50 5.36 2.16 -5.54
N PRO A 51 5.63 3.38 -6.05
CA PRO A 51 6.18 4.43 -5.22
C PRO A 51 5.17 4.86 -4.16
N ALA A 52 5.63 5.11 -2.94
CA ALA A 52 4.79 5.56 -1.82
C ALA A 52 4.07 6.88 -2.13
N SER A 53 4.70 7.73 -2.96
CA SER A 53 4.10 8.97 -3.46
C SER A 53 2.82 8.76 -4.28
N ALA A 54 2.59 7.57 -4.87
CA ALA A 54 1.36 7.27 -5.59
C ALA A 54 0.13 7.13 -4.66
N PHE A 55 0.37 7.02 -3.34
CA PHE A 55 -0.68 6.90 -2.32
C PHE A 55 -0.68 8.09 -1.35
N LYS A 56 0.05 9.18 -1.66
CA LYS A 56 -0.14 10.45 -0.95
C LYS A 56 -1.48 11.04 -1.39
N ASP A 57 -2.33 11.37 -0.43
CA ASP A 57 -3.54 12.14 -0.69
C ASP A 57 -3.17 13.50 -1.31
N GLU A 58 -3.99 14.02 -2.23
CA GLU A 58 -3.78 15.35 -2.84
C GLU A 58 -4.02 16.52 -1.86
N VAL A 59 -4.26 16.24 -0.57
CA VAL A 59 -4.55 17.26 0.44
C VAL A 59 -3.28 17.66 1.19
N GLU A 60 -2.43 18.43 0.50
CA GLU A 60 -1.60 19.45 1.14
C GLU A 60 -1.81 20.77 0.38
N LYS A 61 -2.98 21.38 0.60
CA LYS A 61 -3.10 22.84 0.71
C LYS A 61 -3.72 23.12 2.06
N ASP A 62 -2.84 23.21 3.05
CA ASP A 62 -3.08 23.91 4.30
C ASP A 62 -3.39 25.38 3.96
N ASP A 63 -4.57 25.82 4.37
CA ASP A 63 -4.92 27.23 4.56
C ASP A 63 -3.87 27.89 5.47
N SER A 64 -2.92 28.63 4.89
CA SER A 64 -2.26 29.70 5.63
C SER A 64 -2.87 31.01 5.21
N GLU A 65 -3.81 31.49 6.03
CA GLU A 65 -4.32 32.86 6.05
C GLU A 65 -3.17 33.88 5.94
N HIS A 66 -3.29 34.80 4.98
CA HIS A 66 -2.91 36.21 5.14
C HIS A 66 -3.85 37.10 4.33
#